data_AF-A0AAD8DNH5-F1
#
_entry.id   AF-A0AAD8DNH5-F1
#
_cell.length_a   1.000
_cell.length_b   1.000
_cell.length_c   1.000
_cell.angle_alpha   90.00
_cell.angle_beta   90.00
_cell.angle_gamma   90.00
#
_symmetry.space_group_name_H-M   'P 1'
#
loop_
_entity.id
_entity.type
_entity.pdbx_description
1 polymer ?
#
loop_
_entity_poly.entity_id
_entity_poly.type
_entity_poly.pdbx_seq_one_letter_code
_entity_poly.pdbx_strand_id
1 'polypeptide(L)'
;MYYVSRMHHRSGIVDVCFQFMKILTVCSRYASKELPVKLTCLHKDKKLQCSTISMIDLQNFHRSFYAINDKVKHDAFLLKHVIAVKTKRRRPMNNVNHYKPRAMQMIVLYRVYSRSQKKMIFVSQKCFLQILHIKRYRIENVVKNYYLKGDFPKENRGGDNRSLKYNFIYKNF
;
A
#
# COMPACT_ATOMS: atom_id res chain seq x y z
N MET A 1 25.58 -52.92 25.53
CA MET A 1 25.37 -53.32 24.12
C MET A 1 24.59 -52.23 23.39
N TYR A 2 24.89 -52.07 22.10
CA TYR A 2 24.64 -50.93 21.22
C TYR A 2 23.21 -50.78 20.66
N TYR A 3 22.84 -49.53 20.30
CA TYR A 3 22.01 -49.07 19.14
C TYR A 3 20.52 -49.48 19.03
N VAL A 4 19.58 -48.82 18.32
CA VAL A 4 19.27 -47.47 17.78
C VAL A 4 17.83 -47.59 17.21
N SER A 5 17.05 -46.49 17.29
CA SER A 5 15.81 -46.09 16.59
C SER A 5 15.22 -46.91 15.43
N ARG A 6 13.86 -46.94 15.32
CA ARG A 6 13.13 -46.47 14.09
C ARG A 6 11.60 -46.28 14.26
N MET A 7 11.11 -45.23 13.60
CA MET A 7 9.72 -44.77 13.45
C MET A 7 8.95 -45.53 12.36
N HIS A 8 7.61 -45.34 12.34
CA HIS A 8 6.65 -45.11 11.22
C HIS A 8 5.33 -45.86 11.45
N HIS A 9 4.12 -45.42 11.06
CA HIS A 9 3.61 -44.21 10.41
C HIS A 9 2.08 -44.16 10.68
N ARG A 10 1.51 -42.97 10.93
CA ARG A 10 0.06 -42.71 10.79
C ARG A 10 -0.22 -42.15 9.40
N SER A 11 -1.32 -42.56 8.78
CA SER A 11 -1.87 -41.98 7.55
C SER A 11 -3.40 -41.91 7.67
N GLY A 12 -3.98 -40.72 7.47
CA GLY A 12 -5.44 -40.57 7.40
C GLY A 12 -6.02 -39.22 7.79
N ILE A 13 -5.46 -38.08 7.35
CA ILE A 13 -6.15 -36.77 7.37
C ILE A 13 -5.61 -35.90 6.22
N VAL A 14 -6.06 -36.10 4.98
CA VAL A 14 -5.71 -35.17 3.86
C VAL A 14 -6.82 -35.05 2.81
N ASP A 15 -8.09 -34.83 3.17
CA ASP A 15 -9.12 -34.61 2.13
C ASP A 15 -10.15 -33.49 2.37
N VAL A 16 -10.01 -32.67 3.42
CA VAL A 16 -10.89 -31.49 3.63
C VAL A 16 -10.18 -30.16 3.31
N CYS A 17 -8.88 -30.19 3.01
CA CYS A 17 -8.08 -28.97 2.86
C CYS A 17 -8.13 -28.35 1.45
N PHE A 18 -8.66 -29.06 0.44
CA PHE A 18 -8.51 -28.64 -0.97
C PHE A 18 -9.62 -27.70 -1.48
N GLN A 19 -10.79 -27.68 -0.85
CA GLN A 19 -11.92 -26.83 -1.30
C GLN A 19 -11.81 -25.38 -0.82
N PHE A 20 -11.05 -25.09 0.25
CA PHE A 20 -10.89 -23.74 0.81
C PHE A 20 -9.86 -22.87 0.05
N MET A 21 -9.05 -23.45 -0.82
CA MET A 21 -7.96 -22.76 -1.54
C MET A 21 -8.43 -21.88 -2.71
N LYS A 22 -9.66 -22.04 -3.21
CA LYS A 22 -10.15 -21.27 -4.38
C LYS A 22 -10.68 -19.87 -4.05
N ILE A 23 -11.00 -19.56 -2.79
CA ILE A 23 -11.44 -18.22 -2.36
C ILE A 23 -10.22 -17.30 -2.02
N LEU A 24 -9.04 -17.89 -1.79
CA LEU A 24 -7.82 -17.17 -1.39
C LEU A 24 -7.10 -16.42 -2.52
N THR A 25 -7.39 -16.71 -3.78
CA THR A 25 -6.69 -16.09 -4.93
C THR A 25 -7.06 -14.63 -5.16
N VAL A 26 -8.24 -14.19 -4.70
CA VAL A 26 -8.65 -12.78 -4.75
C VAL A 26 -8.19 -12.03 -3.49
N CYS A 27 -8.12 -12.70 -2.33
CA CYS A 27 -7.73 -12.11 -1.04
C CYS A 27 -6.23 -11.85 -0.87
N SER A 28 -5.34 -12.51 -1.63
CA SER A 28 -3.89 -12.33 -1.46
C SER A 28 -3.32 -11.01 -2.01
N ARG A 29 -4.09 -10.29 -2.85
CA ARG A 29 -3.58 -9.10 -3.58
C ARG A 29 -3.35 -7.89 -2.68
N TYR A 30 -4.24 -7.73 -1.71
CA TYR A 30 -4.25 -6.60 -0.80
C TYR A 30 -3.72 -6.98 0.58
N ALA A 31 -3.25 -8.21 0.78
CA ALA A 31 -2.61 -8.66 2.00
C ALA A 31 -1.18 -8.09 2.11
N SER A 32 -0.70 -7.99 3.35
CA SER A 32 0.69 -7.61 3.58
C SER A 32 1.62 -8.77 3.22
N LYS A 33 2.77 -8.44 2.66
CA LYS A 33 3.82 -9.40 2.36
C LYS A 33 4.74 -9.64 3.56
N GLU A 34 4.91 -8.62 4.39
CA GLU A 34 5.94 -8.56 5.41
C GLU A 34 5.44 -7.80 6.64
N LEU A 35 6.05 -8.06 7.79
CA LEU A 35 5.76 -7.33 9.02
C LEU A 35 6.34 -5.90 8.95
N PRO A 36 5.74 -4.92 9.64
CA PRO A 36 6.27 -3.58 9.68
C PRO A 36 7.57 -3.56 10.51
N VAL A 37 8.61 -2.96 9.96
CA VAL A 37 9.91 -2.80 10.62
C VAL A 37 10.08 -1.37 11.12
N LYS A 38 10.60 -1.20 12.35
CA LYS A 38 10.97 0.15 12.83
C LYS A 38 12.18 0.65 12.07
N LEU A 39 12.02 1.76 11.37
CA LEU A 39 13.16 2.46 10.77
C LEU A 39 13.76 3.47 11.74
N THR A 40 15.05 3.32 11.99
CA THR A 40 15.89 4.38 12.55
C THR A 40 16.14 5.42 11.46
N CYS A 41 15.41 6.52 11.53
CA CYS A 41 15.56 7.60 10.56
C CYS A 41 16.45 8.70 11.12
N LEU A 42 17.54 9.03 10.41
CA LEU A 42 18.42 10.15 10.72
C LEU A 42 17.93 11.41 10.00
N HIS A 43 16.85 12.01 10.49
CA HIS A 43 16.35 13.28 9.94
C HIS A 43 16.94 14.47 10.68
N LYS A 44 17.42 15.47 9.95
CA LYS A 44 17.79 16.78 10.50
C LYS A 44 16.55 17.64 10.82
N ASP A 45 15.42 17.31 10.20
CA ASP A 45 14.17 18.07 10.33
C ASP A 45 13.45 17.76 11.66
N LYS A 46 13.35 18.77 12.52
CA LYS A 46 12.61 18.70 13.81
C LYS A 46 11.12 18.39 13.66
N LYS A 47 10.55 18.56 12.47
CA LYS A 47 9.13 18.31 12.18
C LYS A 47 8.81 16.82 12.03
N LEU A 48 9.80 16.01 11.63
CA LEU A 48 9.63 14.58 11.41
C LEU A 48 9.90 13.81 12.71
N GLN A 49 8.95 12.99 13.10
CA GLN A 49 8.92 12.31 14.40
C GLN A 49 8.98 10.79 14.25
N CYS A 50 9.79 10.31 13.30
CA CYS A 50 9.91 8.88 12.98
C CYS A 50 10.50 8.06 14.13
N SER A 51 11.33 8.64 15.00
CA SER A 51 11.95 7.94 16.13
C SER A 51 10.98 7.73 17.30
N THR A 52 10.05 8.67 17.49
CA THR A 52 9.12 8.70 18.63
C THR A 52 7.92 7.78 18.45
N ILE A 53 7.70 7.25 17.24
CA ILE A 53 6.63 6.27 17.00
C ILE A 53 6.96 4.93 17.67
N SER A 54 6.00 4.41 18.43
CA SER A 54 6.15 3.12 19.11
C SER A 54 5.95 1.97 18.12
N MET A 55 6.54 0.80 18.40
CA MET A 55 6.30 -0.40 17.57
C MET A 55 4.83 -0.83 17.58
N ILE A 56 4.15 -0.62 18.71
CA ILE A 56 2.73 -0.92 18.86
C ILE A 56 1.90 -0.02 17.93
N ASP A 57 2.22 1.28 17.85
CA ASP A 57 1.56 2.20 16.92
C ASP A 57 1.77 1.77 15.46
N LEU A 58 3.00 1.35 15.10
CA LEU A 58 3.31 0.85 13.75
C LEU A 58 2.52 -0.41 13.40
N GLN A 59 2.49 -1.38 14.30
CA GLN A 59 1.73 -2.62 14.10
C GLN A 59 0.23 -2.35 13.96
N ASN A 60 -0.31 -1.49 14.82
CA ASN A 60 -1.72 -1.09 14.73
C ASN A 60 -2.02 -0.39 13.41
N PHE A 61 -1.17 0.55 13.00
CA PHE A 61 -1.33 1.27 11.74
C PHE A 61 -1.29 0.33 10.53
N HIS A 62 -0.31 -0.57 10.50
CA HIS A 62 -0.18 -1.61 9.47
C HIS A 62 -1.41 -2.53 9.45
N ARG A 63 -1.80 -3.07 10.60
CA ARG A 63 -2.99 -3.94 10.73
C ARG A 63 -4.26 -3.23 10.29
N SER A 64 -4.45 -1.95 10.65
CA SER A 64 -5.63 -1.18 10.24
C SER A 64 -5.70 -0.96 8.74
N PHE A 65 -4.56 -0.77 8.06
CA PHE A 65 -4.53 -0.70 6.61
C PHE A 65 -4.96 -2.05 6.01
N TYR A 66 -4.29 -3.13 6.42
CA TYR A 66 -4.45 -4.46 5.84
C TYR A 66 -5.67 -5.25 6.31
N ALA A 67 -6.44 -4.75 7.27
CA ALA A 67 -7.72 -5.34 7.67
C ALA A 67 -8.81 -5.19 6.59
N ILE A 68 -8.56 -4.35 5.58
CA ILE A 68 -9.51 -3.98 4.54
C ILE A 68 -9.09 -4.66 3.24
N ASN A 69 -9.99 -5.45 2.62
CA ASN A 69 -9.68 -6.11 1.34
C ASN A 69 -10.19 -5.36 0.10
N ASP A 70 -10.63 -4.12 0.28
CA ASP A 70 -11.18 -3.26 -0.77
C ASP A 70 -10.22 -2.11 -1.11
N LYS A 71 -9.91 -1.98 -2.40
CA LYS A 71 -9.06 -0.94 -2.94
C LYS A 71 -9.55 0.47 -2.63
N VAL A 72 -10.84 0.75 -2.76
CA VAL A 72 -11.38 2.10 -2.58
C VAL A 72 -11.18 2.51 -1.13
N LYS A 73 -11.49 1.62 -0.20
CA LYS A 73 -11.26 1.82 1.23
C LYS A 73 -9.76 1.92 1.57
N HIS A 74 -8.88 1.17 0.91
CA HIS A 74 -7.43 1.36 1.04
C HIS A 74 -6.98 2.75 0.59
N ASP A 75 -7.44 3.21 -0.58
CA ASP A 75 -7.06 4.51 -1.12
C ASP A 75 -7.61 5.64 -0.22
N ALA A 76 -8.82 5.48 0.32
CA ALA A 76 -9.39 6.38 1.33
C ALA A 76 -8.56 6.39 2.64
N PHE A 77 -8.09 5.22 3.09
CA PHE A 77 -7.19 5.12 4.24
C PHE A 77 -5.89 5.91 3.99
N LEU A 78 -5.30 5.80 2.79
CA LEU A 78 -4.11 6.55 2.42
C LEU A 78 -4.39 8.07 2.46
N LEU A 79 -5.49 8.53 1.88
CA LEU A 79 -5.88 9.94 1.90
C LEU A 79 -6.05 10.50 3.32
N LYS A 80 -6.60 9.71 4.25
CA LYS A 80 -6.70 10.11 5.67
C LYS A 80 -5.31 10.38 6.29
N HIS A 81 -4.30 9.64 5.86
CA HIS A 81 -2.94 9.64 6.43
C HIS A 81 -1.92 10.46 5.65
N VAL A 82 -2.35 11.21 4.64
CA VAL A 82 -1.50 12.13 3.89
C VAL A 82 -2.11 13.52 3.85
N ILE A 83 -1.26 14.53 3.63
CA ILE A 83 -1.68 15.90 3.37
C ILE A 83 -1.01 16.33 2.08
N ALA A 84 -1.80 16.72 1.08
CA ALA A 84 -1.26 17.34 -0.12
C ALA A 84 -1.17 18.86 0.03
N VAL A 85 -0.01 19.41 -0.29
CA VAL A 85 0.25 20.85 -0.25
C VAL A 85 0.63 21.32 -1.66
N LYS A 86 -0.03 22.38 -2.14
CA LYS A 86 0.32 23.01 -3.41
C LYS A 86 1.70 23.68 -3.31
N THR A 87 2.57 23.40 -4.27
CA THR A 87 3.91 24.01 -4.32
C THR A 87 3.82 25.52 -4.60
N LYS A 88 4.29 26.35 -3.66
CA LYS A 88 4.15 27.82 -3.71
C LYS A 88 5.15 28.52 -4.65
N ARG A 89 6.41 28.06 -4.73
CA ARG A 89 7.48 28.67 -5.53
C ARG A 89 8.10 27.64 -6.47
N ARG A 90 8.46 28.08 -7.67
CA ARG A 90 9.28 27.30 -8.62
C ARG A 90 10.60 28.01 -8.80
N ARG A 91 11.68 27.22 -8.92
CA ARG A 91 12.90 27.71 -9.55
C ARG A 91 12.63 27.75 -11.06
N PRO A 92 12.89 28.87 -11.75
CA PRO A 92 12.84 28.90 -13.21
C PRO A 92 13.80 27.84 -13.73
N MET A 93 13.34 27.05 -14.69
CA MET A 93 14.10 25.97 -15.29
C MET A 93 14.11 26.24 -16.79
N ASN A 94 15.30 26.38 -17.38
CA ASN A 94 15.48 26.79 -18.78
C ASN A 94 14.95 25.76 -19.80
N ASN A 95 14.50 24.59 -19.34
CA ASN A 95 14.16 23.47 -20.20
C ASN A 95 12.63 23.22 -20.20
N VAL A 96 11.98 23.67 -21.28
CA VAL A 96 10.51 23.70 -21.42
C VAL A 96 9.91 22.28 -21.52
N ASN A 97 10.69 21.31 -22.02
CA ASN A 97 10.22 19.96 -22.32
C ASN A 97 9.95 19.07 -21.09
N HIS A 98 10.47 19.43 -19.91
CA HIS A 98 10.19 18.72 -18.65
C HIS A 98 9.22 19.49 -17.73
N TYR A 99 8.54 20.50 -18.27
CA TYR A 99 7.65 21.37 -17.51
C TYR A 99 6.34 20.66 -17.16
N LYS A 100 6.25 20.11 -15.94
CA LYS A 100 4.94 19.72 -15.39
C LYS A 100 4.13 20.99 -15.04
N PRO A 101 2.83 21.07 -15.40
CA PRO A 101 1.99 22.21 -15.06
C PRO A 101 1.82 22.36 -13.54
N ARG A 102 1.68 23.61 -13.04
CA ARG A 102 1.61 23.93 -11.60
C ARG A 102 0.55 23.12 -10.86
N ALA A 103 -0.60 22.91 -11.48
CA ALA A 103 -1.70 22.13 -10.91
C ALA A 103 -1.30 20.68 -10.57
N MET A 104 -0.33 20.10 -11.27
CA MET A 104 0.10 18.71 -11.08
C MET A 104 1.24 18.53 -10.08
N GLN A 105 1.80 19.61 -9.52
CA GLN A 105 2.93 19.54 -8.60
C GLN A 105 2.45 19.74 -7.16
N MET A 106 2.31 18.64 -6.44
CA MET A 106 1.91 18.64 -5.03
C MET A 106 2.99 17.99 -4.17
N ILE A 107 3.23 18.59 -3.01
CA ILE A 107 4.07 18.01 -1.96
C ILE A 107 3.16 17.16 -1.09
N VAL A 108 3.54 15.90 -0.85
CA VAL A 108 2.79 14.98 0.00
C VAL A 108 3.51 14.87 1.34
N LEU A 109 2.82 15.25 2.41
CA LEU A 109 3.26 15.06 3.78
C LEU A 109 2.60 13.79 4.35
N TYR A 110 3.38 12.96 5.03
CA TYR A 110 2.93 11.67 5.55
C TYR A 110 2.72 11.78 7.05
N ARG A 111 1.60 11.25 7.54
CA ARG A 111 1.26 11.28 8.96
C ARG A 111 0.71 9.95 9.44
N VAL A 112 1.06 9.58 10.67
CA VAL A 112 0.58 8.36 11.33
C VAL A 112 0.01 8.75 12.69
N TYR A 113 -1.05 8.08 13.11
CA TYR A 113 -1.60 8.30 14.44
C TYR A 113 -0.72 7.60 15.48
N SER A 114 -0.22 8.34 16.47
CA SER A 114 0.43 7.74 17.64
C SER A 114 -0.55 7.73 18.81
N ARG A 115 -0.80 6.54 19.36
CA ARG A 115 -1.65 6.38 20.55
C ARG A 115 -0.96 6.95 21.79
N SER A 116 0.36 6.79 21.90
CA SER A 116 1.14 7.33 23.02
C SER A 116 0.99 8.85 23.14
N GLN A 117 0.99 9.56 22.00
CA GLN A 117 0.85 11.03 21.97
C GLN A 117 -0.59 11.49 21.69
N LYS A 118 -1.53 10.57 21.49
CA LYS A 118 -2.93 10.79 21.11
C LYS A 118 -3.13 11.75 19.92
N LYS A 119 -2.16 11.83 19.00
CA LYS A 119 -2.18 12.78 17.87
C LYS A 119 -1.58 12.19 16.59
N MET A 120 -1.87 12.85 15.47
CA MET A 120 -1.19 12.59 14.21
C MET A 120 0.21 13.17 14.24
N ILE A 121 1.23 12.35 14.02
CA ILE A 121 2.63 12.77 13.92
C ILE A 121 3.10 12.68 12.48
N PHE A 122 3.98 13.59 12.08
CA PHE A 122 4.57 13.56 10.75
C PHE A 122 5.71 12.55 10.71
N VAL A 123 5.72 11.74 9.67
CA VAL A 123 6.77 10.75 9.39
C VAL A 123 7.36 10.99 8.02
N SER A 124 8.56 10.48 7.78
CA SER A 124 9.14 10.53 6.46
C SER A 124 8.42 9.59 5.51
N GLN A 125 8.50 9.92 4.23
CA GLN A 125 8.01 9.06 3.17
C GLN A 125 8.58 7.65 3.27
N LYS A 126 9.91 7.52 3.47
CA LYS A 126 10.56 6.21 3.55
C LYS A 126 9.98 5.36 4.68
N CYS A 127 9.82 5.96 5.87
CA CYS A 127 9.21 5.30 7.02
C CYS A 127 7.78 4.86 6.69
N PHE A 128 6.95 5.76 6.17
CA PHE A 128 5.56 5.46 5.82
C PHE A 128 5.43 4.30 4.81
N LEU A 129 6.22 4.32 3.74
CA LEU A 129 6.19 3.29 2.69
C LEU A 129 6.65 1.93 3.20
N GLN A 130 7.61 1.91 4.13
CA GLN A 130 8.13 0.69 4.74
C GLN A 130 7.18 0.09 5.77
N ILE A 131 6.42 0.93 6.48
CA ILE A 131 5.39 0.42 7.39
C ILE A 131 4.28 -0.27 6.59
N LEU A 132 3.87 0.29 5.46
CA LEU A 132 2.75 -0.21 4.66
C LEU A 132 3.15 -1.08 3.47
N HIS A 133 4.44 -1.31 3.21
CA HIS A 133 4.94 -2.09 2.05
C HIS A 133 4.31 -1.72 0.70
N ILE A 134 4.03 -0.43 0.50
CA ILE A 134 3.46 0.10 -0.75
C ILE A 134 4.48 0.93 -1.51
N LYS A 135 4.34 0.96 -2.84
CA LYS A 135 5.15 1.81 -3.70
C LYS A 135 4.67 3.27 -3.64
N ARG A 136 5.63 4.21 -3.62
CA ARG A 136 5.41 5.66 -3.70
C ARG A 136 4.36 6.06 -4.75
N TYR A 137 4.48 5.52 -5.96
CA TYR A 137 3.62 5.83 -7.09
C TYR A 137 2.13 5.62 -6.78
N ARG A 138 1.78 4.61 -5.95
CA ARG A 138 0.39 4.37 -5.56
C ARG A 138 -0.18 5.58 -4.82
N ILE A 139 0.55 6.09 -3.84
CA ILE A 139 0.12 7.24 -3.03
C ILE A 139 0.02 8.48 -3.91
N GLU A 140 1.03 8.73 -4.74
CA GLU A 140 1.03 9.88 -5.67
C GLU A 140 -0.16 9.83 -6.63
N ASN A 141 -0.49 8.66 -7.17
CA ASN A 141 -1.62 8.50 -8.06
C ASN A 141 -2.96 8.70 -7.34
N VAL A 142 -3.13 8.17 -6.13
CA VAL A 142 -4.33 8.38 -5.30
C VAL A 142 -4.52 9.86 -5.00
N VAL A 143 -3.47 10.50 -4.49
CA VAL A 143 -3.46 11.92 -4.15
C VAL A 143 -3.70 12.78 -5.40
N LYS A 144 -3.04 12.49 -6.53
CA LYS A 144 -3.23 13.24 -7.77
C LYS A 144 -4.66 13.14 -8.28
N ASN A 145 -5.25 11.95 -8.34
CA ASN A 145 -6.62 11.79 -8.84
C ASN A 145 -7.63 12.45 -7.90
N TYR A 146 -7.50 12.25 -6.59
CA TYR A 146 -8.42 12.85 -5.64
C TYR A 146 -8.42 14.38 -5.70
N TYR A 147 -7.24 15.01 -5.71
CA TYR A 147 -7.15 16.47 -5.71
C TYR A 147 -7.37 17.13 -7.08
N LEU A 148 -7.19 16.41 -8.19
CA LEU A 148 -7.41 16.96 -9.54
C LEU A 148 -8.79 16.64 -10.11
N LYS A 149 -9.33 15.46 -9.81
CA LYS A 149 -10.57 14.95 -10.40
C LYS A 149 -11.71 14.82 -9.39
N GLY A 150 -11.42 14.85 -8.10
CA GLY A 150 -12.41 14.60 -7.05
C GLY A 150 -12.71 13.11 -6.82
N ASP A 151 -12.06 12.22 -7.56
CA ASP A 151 -12.39 10.79 -7.60
C ASP A 151 -11.23 9.90 -7.15
N PHE A 152 -11.59 8.70 -6.67
CA PHE A 152 -10.63 7.62 -6.47
C PHE A 152 -10.14 7.05 -7.82
N PRO A 153 -8.88 6.62 -7.92
CA PRO A 153 -8.41 5.98 -9.14
C PRO A 153 -9.20 4.68 -9.40
N LYS A 154 -9.81 4.58 -10.58
CA LYS A 154 -10.49 3.36 -11.03
C LYS A 154 -9.49 2.19 -11.11
N GLU A 155 -9.90 1.01 -10.65
CA GLU A 155 -9.13 -0.21 -10.86
C GLU A 155 -9.42 -0.72 -12.27
N ASN A 156 -8.40 -0.68 -13.14
CA ASN A 156 -8.53 -1.16 -14.52
C ASN A 156 -7.97 -2.58 -14.69
N ARG A 157 -7.57 -3.24 -13.59
CA ARG A 157 -7.00 -4.59 -13.60
C ARG A 157 -8.10 -5.63 -13.53
N GLY A 158 -7.91 -6.74 -14.25
CA GLY A 158 -8.89 -7.84 -14.28
C GLY A 158 -10.07 -7.56 -15.21
N GLY A 159 -9.90 -6.72 -16.23
CA GLY A 159 -10.83 -6.65 -17.35
C GLY A 159 -11.03 -8.04 -17.97
N ASP A 160 -12.24 -8.28 -18.47
CA ASP A 160 -12.60 -9.56 -19.06
C ASP A 160 -11.96 -9.72 -20.45
N ASN A 161 -10.66 -10.02 -20.46
CA ASN A 161 -9.90 -10.24 -21.68
C ASN A 161 -10.37 -11.50 -22.44
N ARG A 162 -11.15 -12.38 -21.78
CA ARG A 162 -11.69 -13.60 -22.40
C ARG A 162 -12.89 -13.29 -23.28
N SER A 163 -13.87 -12.53 -22.81
CA SER A 163 -15.05 -12.18 -23.62
C SER A 163 -14.69 -11.30 -24.83
N LEU A 164 -13.68 -10.42 -24.71
CA LEU A 164 -13.17 -9.63 -25.83
C LEU A 164 -12.48 -10.49 -26.92
N LYS A 165 -11.87 -11.62 -26.55
CA LYS A 165 -11.25 -12.55 -27.51
C LYS A 165 -12.30 -13.22 -28.41
N TYR A 166 -13.42 -13.63 -27.83
CA TYR A 166 -14.51 -14.26 -28.60
C TYR A 166 -15.31 -13.24 -29.43
N ASN A 167 -15.54 -12.03 -28.92
CA ASN A 167 -16.20 -10.97 -29.68
C ASN A 167 -15.42 -10.52 -30.93
N PHE A 168 -14.10 -10.71 -30.97
CA PHE A 168 -13.29 -10.43 -32.16
C PHE A 168 -13.47 -11.50 -33.25
N ILE A 169 -13.80 -12.74 -32.87
CA ILE A 169 -14.01 -13.84 -33.81
C ILE A 169 -15.37 -13.69 -34.51
N TYR A 170 -16.42 -13.32 -33.77
CA TYR A 170 -17.78 -13.21 -34.33
C TYR A 170 -18.08 -11.88 -35.04
N LYS A 171 -17.17 -10.90 -35.02
CA LYS A 171 -17.31 -9.64 -35.79
C LYS A 171 -16.61 -9.65 -37.15
N ASN A 172 -15.91 -10.74 -37.47
CA ASN A 172 -15.23 -10.93 -38.75
C ASN A 172 -15.92 -11.99 -39.62
N PHE A 173 -17.19 -12.29 -39.34
CA PHE A 173 -18.09 -13.06 -40.20
C PHE A 173 -19.32 -12.21 -40.52
#